data_AF-H8KLB2-F1
#
_entry.id   AF-H8KLB2-F1
#
_cell.length_a   1.000
_cell.length_b   1.000
_cell.length_c   1.000
_cell.angle_alpha   90.00
_cell.angle_beta   90.00
_cell.angle_gamma   90.00
#
_symmetry.space_group_name_H-M   'P 1'
#
loop_
_entity.id
_entity.type
_entity.pdbx_description
1 polymer ?
#
loop_
_entity_poly.entity_id
_entity_poly.type
_entity_poly.pdbx_seq_one_letter_code
_entity_poly.pdbx_strand_id
1 'polypeptide(L)'
;MKKLVLLIILFTTKSTFGQTQMAPFELSQSKKLSVDAYTVFKTNKFLDFKERDTLVEVINGTIYKKTDLNNYFGYKKNWDEIEKETSATYKKEDEKYGYTWVDSTMVETYKKFGAYEVWREIKTVYNSKGFVLSRHEKVFVGDNYKEAQIIINEFDDRNRVIKIINRTERKNQEENKESIIQAVYEANSVKVTSENGMILCKFITDNNSIGFISKLSPRETASSFMYALRNKQLDVAKDYCTHKMIEKIEVHPILDNQIEEVSFISGSDKFSQESVTMSDVWEIRSSTSRKVKYKVEFVMTKQQNGWKIDEFRINN
;
A
#
# COMPACT_ATOMS: atom_id res chain seq x y z
N MET A 1 85.31 5.47 -3.80
CA MET A 1 84.03 4.74 -3.92
C MET A 1 83.13 5.13 -2.75
N LYS A 2 82.14 6.00 -2.97
CA LYS A 2 81.19 6.43 -1.94
C LYS A 2 80.05 5.42 -1.87
N LYS A 3 79.86 4.77 -0.72
CA LYS A 3 78.72 3.87 -0.46
C LYS A 3 77.47 4.73 -0.27
N LEU A 4 76.52 4.61 -1.20
CA LEU A 4 75.19 5.22 -1.11
C LEU A 4 74.38 4.41 -0.09
N VAL A 5 74.04 5.00 1.06
CA VAL A 5 73.10 4.41 2.01
C VAL A 5 71.70 4.75 1.51
N LEU A 6 70.99 3.74 1.00
CA LEU A 6 69.58 3.86 0.61
C LEU A 6 68.74 3.86 1.89
N LEU A 7 68.32 5.04 2.33
CA LEU A 7 67.42 5.20 3.47
C LEU A 7 65.99 5.15 2.93
N ILE A 8 65.36 3.98 3.00
CA ILE A 8 63.94 3.82 2.68
C ILE A 8 63.14 4.46 3.82
N ILE A 9 62.71 5.70 3.62
CA ILE A 9 61.73 6.35 4.49
C ILE A 9 60.37 5.71 4.18
N LEU A 10 60.00 4.69 4.97
CA LEU A 10 58.62 4.21 5.05
C LEU A 10 57.78 5.33 5.66
N PHE A 11 57.24 6.21 4.80
CA PHE A 11 56.06 6.99 5.17
C PHE A 11 54.90 6.01 5.33
N THR A 12 54.76 5.48 6.54
CA THR A 12 53.49 4.92 7.00
C THR A 12 52.56 6.09 7.25
N THR A 13 51.96 6.61 6.17
CA THR A 13 50.72 7.35 6.34
C THR A 13 49.74 6.35 6.94
N LYS A 14 49.52 6.45 8.25
CA LYS A 14 48.30 5.93 8.85
C LYS A 14 47.18 6.68 8.14
N SER A 15 46.63 6.06 7.10
CA SER A 15 45.28 6.35 6.64
C SER A 15 44.37 5.93 7.78
N THR A 16 44.29 6.75 8.81
CA THR A 16 43.10 6.80 9.65
C THR A 16 42.01 7.23 8.69
N PHE A 17 41.39 6.26 8.03
CA PHE A 17 40.01 6.38 7.60
C PHE A 17 39.28 6.83 8.85
N GLY A 18 38.99 8.12 8.92
CA GLY A 18 37.98 8.63 9.82
C GLY A 18 36.74 7.84 9.48
N GLN A 19 36.42 6.85 10.31
CA GLN A 19 35.04 6.49 10.52
C GLN A 19 34.40 7.78 11.01
N THR A 20 33.88 8.59 10.08
CA THR A 20 32.70 9.36 10.39
C THR A 20 31.70 8.32 10.87
N GLN A 21 31.63 8.16 12.19
CA GLN A 21 30.42 7.68 12.82
C GLN A 21 29.34 8.60 12.27
N MET A 22 28.62 8.14 11.24
CA MET A 22 27.34 8.74 10.94
C MET A 22 26.58 8.63 12.25
N ALA A 23 26.41 9.77 12.92
CA ALA A 23 25.52 9.84 14.07
C ALA A 23 24.24 9.13 13.64
N PRO A 24 23.70 8.21 14.48
CA PRO A 24 22.51 7.46 14.11
C PRO A 24 21.46 8.48 13.68
N PHE A 25 20.94 8.32 12.46
CA PHE A 25 19.90 9.20 11.94
C PHE A 25 18.67 9.06 12.84
N GLU A 26 18.56 9.93 13.83
CA GLU A 26 17.46 9.89 14.76
C GLU A 26 16.24 10.53 14.09
N LEU A 27 15.18 9.75 13.99
CA LEU A 27 13.91 10.24 13.45
C LEU A 27 13.34 11.31 14.39
N SER A 28 12.80 12.39 13.82
CA SER A 28 11.99 13.32 14.59
C SER A 28 10.79 12.61 15.22
N GLN A 29 10.30 13.11 16.34
CA GLN A 29 9.14 12.54 17.05
C GLN A 29 7.93 12.36 16.12
N SER A 30 7.62 13.35 15.27
CA SER A 30 6.54 13.26 14.29
C SER A 30 6.74 12.14 13.28
N LYS A 31 8.00 11.89 12.87
CA LYS A 31 8.33 10.80 11.95
C LYS A 31 8.28 9.43 12.65
N LYS A 32 8.68 9.34 13.92
CA LYS A 32 8.50 8.14 14.76
C LYS A 32 7.00 7.80 14.90
N LEU A 33 6.15 8.78 15.23
CA LEU A 33 4.70 8.61 15.28
C LEU A 33 4.07 8.16 13.96
N SER A 34 4.53 8.75 12.84
CA SER A 34 4.10 8.31 11.50
C SER A 34 4.46 6.84 11.27
N VAL A 35 5.70 6.43 11.59
CA VAL A 35 6.14 5.02 11.49
C VAL A 35 5.29 4.11 12.38
N ASP A 36 4.96 4.50 13.60
CA ASP A 36 4.08 3.73 14.48
C ASP A 36 2.69 3.54 13.87
N ALA A 37 2.10 4.59 13.30
CA ALA A 37 0.81 4.51 12.61
C ALA A 37 0.85 3.60 11.38
N TYR A 38 1.89 3.71 10.54
CA TYR A 38 2.03 2.80 9.40
C TYR A 38 2.34 1.37 9.82
N THR A 39 2.95 1.14 10.99
CA THR A 39 3.13 -0.20 11.55
C THR A 39 1.78 -0.82 11.89
N VAL A 40 0.89 -0.06 12.54
CA VAL A 40 -0.51 -0.47 12.76
C VAL A 40 -1.20 -0.80 11.43
N PHE A 41 -1.09 0.08 10.42
CA PHE A 41 -1.73 -0.14 9.12
C PHE A 41 -1.18 -1.35 8.36
N LYS A 42 0.12 -1.61 8.42
CA LYS A 42 0.75 -2.77 7.76
C LYS A 42 0.41 -4.08 8.45
N THR A 43 0.30 -4.10 9.77
CA THR A 43 -0.10 -5.29 10.55
C THR A 43 -1.57 -5.65 10.31
N ASN A 44 -2.40 -4.65 9.99
CA ASN A 44 -3.78 -4.87 9.60
C ASN A 44 -3.92 -5.28 8.13
N LYS A 45 -3.87 -6.58 7.88
CA LYS A 45 -4.20 -7.15 6.56
C LYS A 45 -5.56 -6.67 6.04
N PHE A 46 -6.57 -6.59 6.92
CA PHE A 46 -7.92 -6.10 6.61
C PHE A 46 -8.14 -4.61 6.86
N LEU A 47 -7.11 -3.78 7.09
CA LEU A 47 -7.40 -2.34 7.18
C LEU A 47 -7.97 -1.88 5.84
N ASP A 48 -9.21 -1.46 5.91
CA ASP A 48 -10.02 -1.15 4.77
C ASP A 48 -9.84 0.32 4.41
N PHE A 49 -9.06 0.56 3.35
CA PHE A 49 -9.01 1.86 2.69
C PHE A 49 -9.95 1.91 1.47
N LYS A 50 -10.82 0.92 1.29
CA LYS A 50 -11.82 0.94 0.21
C LYS A 50 -12.60 2.24 0.31
N GLU A 51 -12.71 2.92 -0.83
CA GLU A 51 -13.41 4.20 -0.95
C GLU A 51 -12.80 5.34 -0.08
N ARG A 52 -11.53 5.22 0.33
CA ARG A 52 -10.77 6.30 0.98
C ARG A 52 -9.67 6.78 0.05
N ASP A 53 -9.65 8.08 -0.19
CA ASP A 53 -8.73 8.69 -1.15
C ASP A 53 -7.46 9.21 -0.49
N THR A 54 -7.62 9.81 0.69
CA THR A 54 -6.52 10.46 1.39
C THR A 54 -6.48 10.07 2.85
N LEU A 55 -5.28 9.76 3.33
CA LEU A 55 -4.95 9.70 4.75
C LEU A 55 -4.34 11.02 5.19
N VAL A 56 -4.95 11.66 6.19
CA VAL A 56 -4.42 12.87 6.83
C VAL A 56 -3.91 12.52 8.22
N GLU A 57 -2.61 12.69 8.42
CA GLU A 57 -1.91 12.51 9.68
C GLU A 57 -1.91 13.83 10.45
N VAL A 58 -2.53 13.84 11.63
CA VAL A 58 -2.66 15.01 12.51
C VAL A 58 -1.92 14.75 13.81
N ILE A 59 -1.02 15.66 14.18
CA ILE A 59 -0.23 15.60 15.43
C ILE A 59 -0.44 16.93 16.16
N ASN A 60 -0.83 16.87 17.43
CA ASN A 60 -1.13 18.06 18.27
C ASN A 60 -2.10 19.04 17.60
N GLY A 61 -3.12 18.53 16.91
CA GLY A 61 -4.13 19.34 16.21
C GLY A 61 -3.70 19.90 14.84
N THR A 62 -2.43 19.75 14.46
CA THR A 62 -1.88 20.27 13.19
C THR A 62 -1.72 19.15 12.17
N ILE A 63 -2.03 19.43 10.90
CA ILE A 63 -1.80 18.50 9.79
C ILE A 63 -0.29 18.34 9.61
N TYR A 64 0.21 17.14 9.87
CA TYR A 64 1.60 16.76 9.68
C TYR A 64 1.87 16.31 8.25
N LYS A 65 1.00 15.43 7.73
CA LYS A 65 1.18 14.81 6.42
C LYS A 65 -0.16 14.44 5.78
N LYS A 66 -0.22 14.53 4.45
CA LYS A 66 -1.31 13.97 3.64
C LYS A 66 -0.73 12.92 2.70
N THR A 67 -1.35 11.76 2.65
CA THR A 67 -0.93 10.63 1.81
C THR A 67 -2.08 10.21 0.92
N ASP A 68 -1.86 10.18 -0.40
CA ASP A 68 -2.79 9.59 -1.36
C ASP A 68 -2.76 8.07 -1.23
N LEU A 69 -3.89 7.49 -0.84
CA LEU A 69 -4.02 6.06 -0.59
C LEU A 69 -4.09 5.23 -1.88
N ASN A 70 -4.47 5.84 -3.02
CA ASN A 70 -4.45 5.17 -4.32
C ASN A 70 -3.04 4.81 -4.78
N ASN A 71 -2.03 5.53 -4.28
CA ASN A 71 -0.62 5.31 -4.63
C ASN A 71 0.14 4.48 -3.60
N TYR A 72 -0.45 4.32 -2.43
CA TYR A 72 0.24 3.67 -1.32
C TYR A 72 0.27 2.14 -1.49
N PHE A 73 -0.77 1.56 -2.09
CA PHE A 73 -0.80 0.15 -2.48
C PHE A 73 -0.69 0.07 -4.00
N GLY A 74 0.39 -0.52 -4.51
CA GLY A 74 0.66 -0.64 -5.95
C GLY A 74 -0.42 -1.39 -6.76
N TYR A 75 -1.34 -2.08 -6.06
CA TYR A 75 -2.47 -2.81 -6.63
C TYR A 75 -3.69 -2.69 -5.71
N LYS A 76 -4.88 -2.62 -6.31
CA LYS A 76 -6.17 -2.72 -5.59
C LYS A 76 -6.19 -4.08 -4.85
N LYS A 77 -6.40 -4.07 -3.54
CA LYS A 77 -6.51 -5.32 -2.75
C LYS A 77 -7.71 -6.13 -3.28
N ASN A 78 -7.49 -7.42 -3.53
CA ASN A 78 -8.56 -8.37 -3.87
C ASN A 78 -9.20 -8.90 -2.59
N TRP A 79 -10.27 -8.23 -2.12
CA TRP A 79 -10.90 -8.57 -0.85
C TRP A 79 -11.52 -9.96 -0.84
N ASP A 80 -12.15 -10.38 -1.94
CA ASP A 80 -12.76 -11.71 -2.07
C ASP A 80 -11.73 -12.83 -1.93
N GLU A 81 -10.50 -12.58 -2.38
CA GLU A 81 -9.37 -13.48 -2.18
C GLU A 81 -8.91 -13.44 -0.72
N ILE A 82 -8.65 -12.25 -0.19
CA ILE A 82 -8.17 -12.00 1.18
C ILE A 82 -9.09 -12.60 2.26
N GLU A 83 -10.41 -12.57 2.07
CA GLU A 83 -11.40 -13.17 2.99
C GLU A 83 -11.37 -14.70 3.02
N LYS A 84 -11.03 -15.32 1.88
CA LYS A 84 -10.91 -16.77 1.69
C LYS A 84 -9.57 -17.31 2.17
N GLU A 85 -8.57 -16.46 2.36
CA GLU A 85 -7.27 -16.88 2.85
C GLU A 85 -7.36 -17.50 4.25
N THR A 86 -6.54 -18.52 4.46
CA THR A 86 -6.37 -19.20 5.75
C THR A 86 -4.89 -19.19 6.13
N SER A 87 -4.55 -19.58 7.35
CA SER A 87 -3.13 -19.73 7.74
C SER A 87 -2.37 -20.69 6.80
N ALA A 88 -3.04 -21.69 6.23
CA ALA A 88 -2.45 -22.63 5.28
C ALA A 88 -2.05 -21.98 3.95
N THR A 89 -2.74 -20.91 3.53
CA THR A 89 -2.39 -20.12 2.34
C THR A 89 -0.97 -19.54 2.42
N TYR A 90 -0.46 -19.33 3.64
CA TYR A 90 0.87 -18.76 3.89
C TYR A 90 1.99 -19.78 4.04
N LYS A 91 1.65 -21.07 3.93
CA LYS A 91 2.64 -22.13 4.00
C LYS A 91 3.55 -22.05 2.78
N LYS A 92 4.85 -21.92 3.02
CA LYS A 92 5.87 -21.99 1.98
C LYS A 92 6.26 -23.43 1.74
N GLU A 93 6.34 -23.80 0.47
CA GLU A 93 6.83 -25.09 0.00
C GLU A 93 8.36 -25.10 -0.04
N ASP A 94 8.99 -24.95 1.12
CA ASP A 94 10.44 -24.96 1.27
C ASP A 94 10.79 -25.72 2.57
N GLU A 95 11.67 -26.70 2.45
CA GLU A 95 12.03 -27.66 3.51
C GLU A 95 12.62 -26.98 4.76
N LYS A 96 13.15 -25.75 4.63
CA LYS A 96 13.69 -25.02 5.79
C LYS A 96 12.60 -24.55 6.76
N TYR A 97 11.34 -24.56 6.36
CA TYR A 97 10.21 -24.15 7.20
C TYR A 97 9.50 -25.37 7.80
N GLY A 98 9.48 -25.42 9.13
CA GLY A 98 8.63 -26.32 9.90
C GLY A 98 7.29 -25.66 10.23
N TYR A 99 6.21 -26.44 10.19
CA TYR A 99 4.86 -25.98 10.53
C TYR A 99 4.20 -26.95 11.51
N THR A 100 3.57 -26.41 12.55
CA THR A 100 2.72 -27.17 13.49
C THR A 100 1.41 -26.43 13.71
N TRP A 101 0.35 -27.16 14.06
CA TRP A 101 -0.98 -26.60 14.32
C TRP A 101 -1.42 -26.92 15.74
N VAL A 102 -1.85 -25.91 16.47
CA VAL A 102 -2.34 -26.01 17.86
C VAL A 102 -3.52 -25.05 18.02
N ASP A 103 -4.66 -25.53 18.49
CA ASP A 103 -5.85 -24.69 18.82
C ASP A 103 -6.21 -23.63 17.74
N SER A 104 -6.33 -24.08 16.49
CA SER A 104 -6.62 -23.22 15.32
C SER A 104 -5.56 -22.16 15.00
N THR A 105 -4.39 -22.23 15.63
CA THR A 105 -3.20 -21.44 15.29
C THR A 105 -2.19 -22.28 14.52
N MET A 106 -1.49 -21.63 13.59
CA MET A 106 -0.36 -22.21 12.88
C MET A 106 0.93 -21.62 13.46
N VAL A 107 1.91 -22.48 13.73
CA VAL A 107 3.25 -22.08 14.17
C VAL A 107 4.24 -22.43 13.08
N GLU A 108 4.83 -21.40 12.46
CA GLU A 108 5.96 -21.50 11.52
C GLU A 108 7.27 -21.40 12.31
N THR A 109 8.23 -22.28 12.05
CA THR A 109 9.58 -22.22 12.61
C THR A 109 10.63 -22.44 11.53
N TYR A 110 11.66 -21.61 11.49
CA TYR A 110 12.79 -21.81 10.57
C TYR A 110 14.07 -21.15 11.08
N LYS A 111 15.20 -21.56 10.51
CA LYS A 111 16.51 -20.94 10.75
C LYS A 111 16.92 -20.08 9.56
N LYS A 112 17.49 -18.91 9.83
CA LYS A 112 18.06 -18.02 8.80
C LYS A 112 19.52 -17.76 9.10
N PHE A 113 20.40 -18.16 8.19
CA PHE A 113 21.84 -17.93 8.29
C PHE A 113 22.22 -16.61 7.62
N GLY A 114 23.13 -15.86 8.25
CA GLY A 114 23.73 -14.63 7.76
C GLY A 114 25.25 -14.74 7.67
N ALA A 115 25.90 -13.62 7.38
CA ALA A 115 27.36 -13.55 7.35
C ALA A 115 27.97 -13.62 8.77
N TYR A 116 29.26 -13.98 8.85
CA TYR A 116 30.04 -13.96 10.10
C TYR A 116 29.44 -14.80 11.24
N GLU A 117 29.02 -16.02 10.93
CA GLU A 117 28.41 -16.98 11.89
C GLU A 117 27.14 -16.46 12.59
N VAL A 118 26.55 -15.36 12.10
CA VAL A 118 25.28 -14.85 12.60
C VAL A 118 24.16 -15.72 12.06
N TRP A 119 23.33 -16.27 12.93
CA TRP A 119 22.13 -16.98 12.52
C TRP A 119 20.96 -16.67 13.43
N ARG A 120 19.75 -16.93 12.92
CA ARG A 120 18.50 -16.58 13.59
C ARG A 120 17.58 -17.78 13.69
N GLU A 121 16.94 -17.97 14.83
CA GLU A 121 15.76 -18.83 14.98
C GLU A 121 14.53 -17.96 14.95
N ILE A 122 13.62 -18.26 14.03
CA ILE A 122 12.39 -17.49 13.85
C ILE A 122 11.22 -18.41 14.11
N LYS A 123 10.36 -18.00 15.04
CA LYS A 123 9.07 -18.61 15.32
C LYS A 123 7.98 -17.57 15.07
N THR A 124 7.04 -17.88 14.19
CA THR A 124 5.88 -17.03 13.91
C THR A 124 4.60 -17.80 14.23
N VAL A 125 3.69 -17.19 14.98
CA VAL A 125 2.39 -17.76 15.32
C VAL A 125 1.32 -16.98 14.57
N TYR A 126 0.45 -17.70 13.88
CA TYR A 126 -0.65 -17.14 13.10
C TYR A 126 -1.99 -17.58 13.66
N ASN A 127 -3.01 -16.72 13.60
CA ASN A 127 -4.39 -17.15 13.80
C ASN A 127 -4.92 -17.91 12.55
N SER A 128 -6.13 -18.44 12.62
CA SER A 128 -6.76 -19.22 11.54
C SER A 128 -6.90 -18.46 10.21
N LYS A 129 -6.92 -17.13 10.24
CA LYS A 129 -7.00 -16.24 9.07
C LYS A 129 -5.63 -15.77 8.55
N GLY A 130 -4.54 -16.30 9.12
CA GLY A 130 -3.18 -15.97 8.71
C GLY A 130 -2.63 -14.66 9.28
N PHE A 131 -3.28 -14.08 10.31
CA PHE A 131 -2.72 -12.92 11.02
C PHE A 131 -1.60 -13.35 11.94
N VAL A 132 -0.47 -12.67 11.87
CA VAL A 132 0.64 -12.87 12.81
C VAL A 132 0.20 -12.41 14.20
N LEU A 133 -0.04 -13.35 15.10
CA LEU A 133 -0.30 -13.10 16.52
C LEU A 133 0.99 -12.77 17.26
N SER A 134 2.06 -13.51 16.96
CA SER A 134 3.38 -13.20 17.50
C SER A 134 4.50 -13.64 16.57
N ARG A 135 5.64 -12.95 16.66
CA ARG A 135 6.89 -13.32 15.99
C ARG A 135 8.03 -13.20 16.99
N HIS A 136 8.81 -14.26 17.14
CA HIS A 136 9.96 -14.32 18.00
C HIS A 136 11.18 -14.65 17.13
N GLU A 137 12.12 -13.72 17.05
CA GLU A 137 13.39 -13.87 16.35
C GLU A 137 14.54 -13.86 17.37
N LYS A 138 15.19 -15.01 17.58
CA LYS A 138 16.39 -15.12 18.40
C LYS A 138 17.63 -14.99 17.51
N VAL A 139 18.58 -14.18 17.92
CA VAL A 139 19.83 -13.92 17.21
C VAL A 139 20.99 -14.59 17.92
N PHE A 140 21.80 -15.31 17.16
CA PHE A 140 22.99 -16.04 17.62
C PHE A 140 24.22 -15.62 16.82
N VAL A 141 25.40 -15.71 17.45
CA VAL A 141 26.72 -15.58 16.80
C VAL A 141 27.54 -16.81 17.20
N GLY A 142 27.81 -17.70 16.24
CA GLY A 142 28.18 -19.08 16.56
C GLY A 142 27.07 -19.70 17.42
N ASP A 143 27.43 -20.42 18.49
CA ASP A 143 26.43 -20.98 19.42
C ASP A 143 25.94 -19.99 20.50
N ASN A 144 26.45 -18.76 20.50
CA ASN A 144 26.15 -17.79 21.54
C ASN A 144 24.87 -16.99 21.23
N TYR A 145 23.81 -17.23 22.03
CA TYR A 145 22.64 -16.36 22.07
C TYR A 145 23.02 -14.90 22.39
N LYS A 146 22.47 -13.94 21.65
CA LYS A 146 22.73 -12.51 21.85
C LYS A 146 21.49 -11.78 22.32
N GLU A 147 20.41 -11.88 21.54
CA GLU A 147 19.16 -11.19 21.81
C GLU A 147 17.98 -11.90 21.16
N ALA A 148 16.79 -11.57 21.63
CA ALA A 148 15.51 -11.94 21.03
C ALA A 148 14.73 -10.67 20.72
N GLN A 149 14.14 -10.63 19.54
CA GLN A 149 13.17 -9.62 19.14
C GLN A 149 11.81 -10.29 19.08
N ILE A 150 10.87 -9.76 19.87
CA ILE A 150 9.53 -10.32 20.04
C ILE A 150 8.54 -9.26 19.63
N ILE A 151 7.62 -9.62 18.74
CA ILE A 151 6.48 -8.80 18.35
C ILE A 151 5.23 -9.58 18.74
N ILE A 152 4.32 -8.95 19.47
CA ILE A 152 3.00 -9.51 19.83
C ILE A 152 1.93 -8.55 19.33
N ASN A 153 0.98 -9.07 18.56
CA ASN A 153 -0.15 -8.32 18.02
C ASN A 153 -1.44 -8.81 18.67
N GLU A 154 -2.17 -7.89 19.31
CA GLU A 154 -3.50 -8.14 19.86
C GLU A 154 -4.55 -7.57 18.88
N PHE A 155 -5.57 -8.37 18.57
CA PHE A 155 -6.61 -8.03 17.60
C PHE A 155 -7.98 -7.94 18.28
N ASP A 156 -8.86 -7.10 17.74
CA ASP A 156 -10.29 -7.11 18.08
C ASP A 156 -11.07 -8.22 17.36
N ASP A 157 -12.38 -8.28 17.61
CA ASP A 157 -13.33 -9.22 17.02
C ASP A 157 -13.45 -9.10 15.48
N ARG A 158 -13.05 -7.96 14.92
CA ARG A 158 -13.00 -7.71 13.46
C ARG A 158 -11.61 -7.98 12.87
N ASN A 159 -10.72 -8.62 13.62
CA ASN A 159 -9.32 -8.85 13.23
C ASN A 159 -8.55 -7.56 12.92
N ARG A 160 -8.87 -6.45 13.60
CA ARG A 160 -8.09 -5.21 13.55
C ARG A 160 -7.10 -5.19 14.70
N VAL A 161 -5.82 -4.91 14.44
CA VAL A 161 -4.80 -4.82 15.50
C VAL A 161 -5.10 -3.60 16.38
N ILE A 162 -5.30 -3.84 17.66
CA ILE A 162 -5.57 -2.81 18.68
C ILE A 162 -4.33 -2.50 19.51
N LYS A 163 -3.36 -3.43 19.56
CA LYS A 163 -2.11 -3.26 20.30
C LYS A 163 -0.97 -4.07 19.68
N ILE A 164 0.19 -3.45 19.58
CA ILE A 164 1.46 -4.08 19.16
C ILE A 164 2.45 -3.89 20.28
N ILE A 165 3.00 -4.98 20.79
CA ILE A 165 4.08 -4.97 21.78
C ILE A 165 5.34 -5.40 21.07
N ASN A 166 6.35 -4.53 21.03
CA ASN A 166 7.68 -4.86 20.56
C ASN A 166 8.60 -4.98 21.77
N ARG A 167 9.26 -6.12 21.91
CA ARG A 167 10.20 -6.36 22.99
C ARG A 167 11.54 -6.80 22.42
N THR A 168 12.62 -6.25 22.99
CA THR A 168 13.98 -6.74 22.79
C THR A 168 14.47 -7.29 24.11
N GLU A 169 14.80 -8.58 24.13
CA GLU A 169 15.36 -9.27 25.29
C GLU A 169 16.82 -9.62 25.01
N ARG A 170 17.77 -9.07 25.77
CA ARG A 170 19.21 -9.37 25.60
C ARG A 170 19.66 -10.44 26.58
N LYS A 171 20.76 -11.14 26.25
CA LYS A 171 21.34 -12.19 27.10
C LYS A 171 21.54 -11.75 28.56
N ASN A 172 21.98 -10.51 28.79
CA ASN A 172 22.28 -9.99 30.12
C ASN A 172 21.10 -9.24 30.77
N GLN A 173 19.94 -9.15 30.11
CA GLN A 173 18.68 -8.53 30.57
C GLN A 173 18.71 -7.03 30.94
N GLU A 174 19.88 -6.45 31.28
CA GLU A 174 20.06 -5.04 31.72
C GLU A 174 19.59 -4.00 30.70
N GLU A 175 19.50 -4.37 29.42
CA GLU A 175 19.16 -3.48 28.32
C GLU A 175 17.88 -3.92 27.61
N ASN A 176 17.01 -4.68 28.29
CA ASN A 176 15.72 -5.05 27.73
C ASN A 176 14.88 -3.80 27.46
N LYS A 177 14.22 -3.79 26.30
CA LYS A 177 13.35 -2.69 25.89
C LYS A 177 11.99 -3.25 25.53
N GLU A 178 10.95 -2.51 25.91
CA GLU A 178 9.59 -2.79 25.48
C GLU A 178 8.98 -1.48 24.99
N SER A 179 8.35 -1.52 23.82
CA SER A 179 7.54 -0.43 23.30
C SER A 179 6.15 -0.96 22.96
N ILE A 180 5.14 -0.15 23.26
CA ILE A 180 3.74 -0.49 23.03
C ILE A 180 3.15 0.56 22.10
N ILE A 181 2.50 0.08 21.04
CA ILE A 181 1.70 0.91 20.14
C ILE A 181 0.24 0.47 20.31
N GLN A 182 -0.65 1.41 20.59
CA GLN A 182 -2.09 1.16 20.72
C GLN A 182 -2.84 1.87 19.60
N ALA A 183 -3.92 1.25 19.12
CA ALA A 183 -4.78 1.78 18.08
C ALA A 183 -6.25 1.74 18.51
N VAL A 184 -6.93 2.88 18.37
CA VAL A 184 -8.37 3.02 18.60
C VAL A 184 -9.04 3.42 17.30
N TYR A 185 -10.04 2.66 16.88
CA TYR A 185 -10.72 2.82 15.61
C TYR A 185 -12.06 3.55 15.80
N GLU A 186 -12.27 4.59 14.98
CA GLU A 186 -13.55 5.29 14.83
C GLU A 186 -14.04 5.14 13.38
N ALA A 187 -15.22 5.68 13.06
CA ALA A 187 -15.84 5.52 11.74
C ALA A 187 -14.95 5.95 10.56
N ASN A 188 -14.22 7.06 10.71
CA ASN A 188 -13.37 7.64 9.66
C ASN A 188 -11.96 8.00 10.17
N SER A 189 -11.56 7.45 11.32
CA SER A 189 -10.30 7.83 11.96
C SER A 189 -9.69 6.66 12.72
N VAL A 190 -8.37 6.67 12.84
CA VAL A 190 -7.63 5.80 13.75
C VAL A 190 -6.71 6.65 14.59
N LYS A 191 -6.87 6.54 15.90
CA LYS A 191 -5.98 7.17 16.88
C LYS A 191 -4.90 6.17 17.27
N VAL A 192 -3.64 6.51 17.00
CA VAL A 192 -2.48 5.69 17.38
C VAL A 192 -1.73 6.39 18.50
N THR A 193 -1.39 5.64 19.54
CA THR A 193 -0.66 6.13 20.72
C THR A 193 0.53 5.22 21.01
N SER A 194 1.69 5.81 21.32
CA SER A 194 2.91 5.10 21.72
C SER A 194 3.72 5.95 22.71
N GLU A 195 4.91 5.49 23.09
CA GLU A 195 5.87 6.29 23.86
C GLU A 195 6.22 7.63 23.18
N ASN A 196 6.07 7.71 21.85
CA ASN A 196 6.35 8.91 21.07
C ASN A 196 5.20 9.93 21.11
N GLY A 197 4.08 9.62 21.76
CA GLY A 197 2.89 10.48 21.84
C GLY A 197 1.70 9.92 21.05
N MET A 198 0.94 10.81 20.43
CA MET A 198 -0.33 10.48 19.77
C MET A 198 -0.40 11.06 18.37
N ILE A 199 -0.88 10.26 17.42
CA ILE A 199 -1.18 10.66 16.05
C ILE A 199 -2.62 10.25 15.71
N LEU A 200 -3.36 11.18 15.13
CA LEU A 200 -4.70 10.95 14.62
C LEU A 200 -4.63 10.82 13.10
N CYS A 201 -5.00 9.66 12.60
CA CYS A 201 -5.05 9.35 11.18
C CYS A 201 -6.50 9.44 10.70
N LYS A 202 -6.82 10.45 9.91
CA LYS A 202 -8.17 10.65 9.35
C LYS A 202 -8.23 10.14 7.92
N PHE A 203 -9.24 9.34 7.63
CA PHE A 203 -9.57 8.87 6.29
C PHE A 203 -10.58 9.81 5.65
N ILE A 204 -10.20 10.39 4.52
CA ILE A 204 -11.04 11.29 3.74
C ILE A 204 -11.45 10.58 2.46
N THR A 205 -12.74 10.62 2.17
CA THR A 205 -13.35 10.22 0.91
C THR A 205 -13.65 11.48 0.11
N ASP A 206 -13.20 11.53 -1.14
CA ASP A 206 -13.64 12.49 -2.13
C ASP A 206 -15.02 12.03 -2.64
N ASN A 207 -16.03 12.89 -2.55
CA ASN A 207 -17.39 12.57 -2.97
C ASN A 207 -17.48 12.22 -4.47
N ASN A 208 -16.47 12.57 -5.26
CA ASN A 208 -16.39 12.28 -6.68
C ASN A 208 -15.54 11.03 -7.01
N SER A 209 -14.90 10.43 -6.01
CA SER A 209 -14.12 9.20 -6.15
C SER A 209 -14.93 7.98 -5.72
N ILE A 210 -14.64 6.84 -6.35
CA ILE A 210 -15.22 5.53 -6.02
C ILE A 210 -14.16 4.53 -5.55
N GLY A 211 -13.09 5.03 -4.93
CA GLY A 211 -11.93 4.21 -4.55
C GLY A 211 -10.99 3.89 -5.70
N PHE A 212 -11.03 4.68 -6.78
CA PHE A 212 -10.00 4.72 -7.82
C PHE A 212 -9.87 6.15 -8.33
N ILE A 213 -8.68 6.74 -8.18
CA ILE A 213 -8.33 8.01 -8.82
C ILE A 213 -7.45 7.73 -10.03
N SER A 214 -8.03 7.90 -11.22
CA SER A 214 -7.30 7.88 -12.48
C SER A 214 -6.24 8.98 -12.48
N LYS A 215 -4.96 8.64 -12.67
CA LYS A 215 -3.86 9.62 -12.90
C LYS A 215 -3.76 10.08 -14.34
N LEU A 216 -4.67 9.60 -15.17
CA LEU A 216 -4.64 9.83 -16.59
C LEU A 216 -5.05 11.26 -16.90
N SER A 217 -4.50 11.80 -17.98
CA SER A 217 -5.03 13.01 -18.59
C SER A 217 -6.51 12.81 -18.99
N PRO A 218 -7.26 13.90 -19.27
CA PRO A 218 -8.64 13.78 -19.76
C PRO A 218 -8.76 12.82 -20.95
N ARG A 219 -7.85 12.94 -21.93
CA ARG A 219 -7.85 12.12 -23.14
C ARG A 219 -7.56 10.64 -22.86
N GLU A 220 -6.59 10.35 -22.01
CA GLU A 220 -6.26 8.99 -21.60
C GLU A 220 -7.37 8.35 -20.76
N THR A 221 -8.04 9.14 -19.91
CA THR A 221 -9.23 8.71 -19.14
C THR A 221 -10.37 8.33 -20.10
N ALA A 222 -10.69 9.18 -21.08
CA ALA A 222 -11.75 8.91 -22.06
C ALA A 222 -11.42 7.68 -22.94
N SER A 223 -10.13 7.53 -23.31
CA SER A 223 -9.66 6.38 -24.08
C SER A 223 -9.76 5.09 -23.28
N SER A 224 -9.36 5.10 -22.01
CA SER A 224 -9.42 3.91 -21.13
C SER A 224 -10.86 3.50 -20.85
N PHE A 225 -11.76 4.47 -20.66
CA PHE A 225 -13.20 4.24 -20.60
C PHE A 225 -13.72 3.57 -21.88
N MET A 226 -13.39 4.10 -23.06
CA MET A 226 -13.77 3.52 -24.36
C MET A 226 -13.25 2.08 -24.51
N TYR A 227 -12.00 1.81 -24.13
CA TYR A 227 -11.42 0.47 -24.21
C TYR A 227 -12.08 -0.51 -23.23
N ALA A 228 -12.44 -0.07 -22.02
CA ALA A 228 -13.17 -0.90 -21.07
C ALA A 228 -14.55 -1.30 -21.63
N LEU A 229 -15.26 -0.36 -22.27
CA LEU A 229 -16.51 -0.64 -22.97
C LEU A 229 -16.31 -1.63 -24.13
N ARG A 230 -15.26 -1.45 -24.94
CA ARG A 230 -14.90 -2.37 -26.03
C ARG A 230 -14.76 -3.82 -25.54
N ASN A 231 -14.11 -3.98 -24.40
CA ASN A 231 -13.80 -5.29 -23.83
C ASN A 231 -14.94 -5.87 -22.99
N LYS A 232 -16.12 -5.22 -22.95
CA LYS A 232 -17.27 -5.61 -22.12
C LYS A 232 -16.92 -5.66 -20.63
N GLN A 233 -16.00 -4.81 -20.19
CA GLN A 233 -15.55 -4.72 -18.80
C GLN A 233 -16.21 -3.51 -18.13
N LEU A 234 -17.52 -3.61 -17.87
CA LEU A 234 -18.30 -2.49 -17.33
C LEU A 234 -17.75 -2.01 -15.98
N ASP A 235 -17.31 -2.92 -15.11
CA ASP A 235 -16.73 -2.55 -13.81
C ASP A 235 -15.41 -1.76 -13.96
N VAL A 236 -14.61 -2.06 -14.99
CA VAL A 236 -13.41 -1.28 -15.31
C VAL A 236 -13.79 0.07 -15.92
N ALA A 237 -14.89 0.17 -16.66
CA ALA A 237 -15.37 1.45 -17.18
C ALA A 237 -15.82 2.38 -16.04
N LYS A 238 -16.51 1.82 -15.02
CA LYS A 238 -16.94 2.56 -13.82
C LYS A 238 -15.76 3.19 -13.09
N ASP A 239 -14.59 2.54 -13.06
CA ASP A 239 -13.37 3.10 -12.48
C ASP A 239 -12.97 4.46 -13.09
N TYR A 240 -13.43 4.85 -14.29
CA TYR A 240 -13.13 6.17 -14.88
C TYR A 240 -14.24 7.22 -14.68
N CYS A 241 -15.29 6.90 -13.92
CA CYS A 241 -16.49 7.71 -13.76
C CYS A 241 -16.65 8.26 -12.33
N THR A 242 -17.40 9.36 -12.19
CA THR A 242 -17.92 9.82 -10.90
C THR A 242 -19.09 8.94 -10.47
N HIS A 243 -19.46 8.97 -9.19
CA HIS A 243 -20.59 8.20 -8.66
C HIS A 243 -21.89 8.50 -9.42
N LYS A 244 -22.15 9.78 -9.72
CA LYS A 244 -23.28 10.26 -10.55
C LYS A 244 -23.34 9.59 -11.93
N MET A 245 -22.19 9.29 -12.54
CA MET A 245 -22.13 8.74 -13.89
C MET A 245 -22.25 7.21 -13.92
N ILE A 246 -21.89 6.52 -12.84
CA ILE A 246 -22.01 5.05 -12.75
C ILE A 246 -23.47 4.61 -12.90
N GLU A 247 -24.39 5.24 -12.18
CA GLU A 247 -25.82 4.96 -12.26
C GLU A 247 -26.34 5.12 -13.70
N LYS A 248 -25.82 6.11 -14.43
CA LYS A 248 -26.21 6.37 -15.82
C LYS A 248 -25.64 5.35 -16.80
N ILE A 249 -24.43 4.82 -16.55
CA ILE A 249 -23.79 3.83 -17.41
C ILE A 249 -24.50 2.48 -17.33
N GLU A 250 -24.90 2.07 -16.12
CA GLU A 250 -25.56 0.78 -15.89
C GLU A 250 -26.90 0.64 -16.60
N VAL A 251 -27.57 1.76 -16.88
CA VAL A 251 -28.88 1.79 -17.57
C VAL A 251 -28.80 2.31 -19.00
N HIS A 252 -27.60 2.56 -19.54
CA HIS A 252 -27.45 3.20 -20.84
C HIS A 252 -27.76 2.22 -21.99
N PRO A 253 -28.78 2.47 -22.84
CA PRO A 253 -29.26 1.48 -23.83
C PRO A 253 -28.20 1.01 -24.82
N ILE A 254 -27.28 1.89 -25.22
CA ILE A 254 -26.19 1.57 -26.16
C ILE A 254 -25.07 0.76 -25.50
N LEU A 255 -24.91 0.85 -24.17
CA LEU A 255 -23.83 0.19 -23.42
C LEU A 255 -24.23 -1.22 -22.92
N ASP A 256 -25.50 -1.60 -23.06
CA ASP A 256 -26.07 -2.87 -22.58
C ASP A 256 -25.69 -4.08 -23.47
N ASN A 257 -24.39 -4.30 -23.67
CA ASN A 257 -23.76 -5.49 -24.27
C ASN A 257 -23.74 -5.66 -25.80
N GLN A 258 -24.16 -4.66 -26.57
CA GLN A 258 -24.16 -4.80 -28.04
C GLN A 258 -22.86 -4.37 -28.73
N ILE A 259 -21.92 -3.71 -28.04
CA ILE A 259 -20.67 -3.21 -28.66
C ILE A 259 -19.70 -4.38 -28.90
N GLU A 260 -19.39 -4.65 -30.16
CA GLU A 260 -18.34 -5.60 -30.57
C GLU A 260 -17.02 -4.89 -30.91
N GLU A 261 -17.11 -3.70 -31.50
CA GLU A 261 -15.96 -2.84 -31.76
C GLU A 261 -16.30 -1.40 -31.46
N VAL A 262 -15.32 -0.66 -30.94
CA VAL A 262 -15.34 0.79 -30.86
C VAL A 262 -13.97 1.35 -31.21
N SER A 263 -13.94 2.40 -32.03
CA SER A 263 -12.73 3.12 -32.39
C SER A 263 -12.95 4.63 -32.36
N PHE A 264 -11.95 5.35 -31.87
CA PHE A 264 -11.89 6.81 -31.97
C PHE A 264 -11.51 7.21 -33.40
N ILE A 265 -12.25 8.15 -33.99
CA ILE A 265 -12.00 8.65 -35.35
C ILE A 265 -11.38 10.05 -35.30
N SER A 266 -12.03 10.97 -34.59
CA SER A 266 -11.59 12.35 -34.45
C SER A 266 -12.26 13.00 -33.25
N GLY A 267 -11.77 14.15 -32.80
CA GLY A 267 -12.37 14.85 -31.67
C GLY A 267 -11.76 16.22 -31.43
N SER A 268 -12.38 16.97 -30.52
CA SER A 268 -11.91 18.28 -30.08
C SER A 268 -12.11 18.44 -28.58
N ASP A 269 -11.20 19.16 -27.94
CA ASP A 269 -11.16 19.34 -26.50
C ASP A 269 -11.29 20.81 -26.12
N LYS A 270 -12.13 21.09 -25.11
CA LYS A 270 -12.26 22.40 -24.48
C LYS A 270 -11.89 22.31 -23.00
N PHE A 271 -10.84 23.02 -22.62
CA PHE A 271 -10.29 22.99 -21.26
C PHE A 271 -10.75 24.20 -20.45
N SER A 272 -11.11 23.95 -19.19
CA SER A 272 -11.22 24.96 -18.13
C SER A 272 -10.38 24.55 -16.91
N GLN A 273 -10.33 25.38 -15.87
CA GLN A 273 -9.55 25.08 -14.66
C GLN A 273 -10.09 23.86 -13.88
N GLU A 274 -11.40 23.63 -13.93
CA GLU A 274 -12.09 22.62 -13.10
C GLU A 274 -12.77 21.52 -13.92
N SER A 275 -13.03 21.77 -15.21
CA SER A 275 -13.70 20.81 -16.09
C SER A 275 -13.08 20.77 -17.48
N VAL A 276 -13.22 19.63 -18.14
CA VAL A 276 -12.87 19.45 -19.56
C VAL A 276 -14.10 18.91 -20.28
N THR A 277 -14.47 19.56 -21.37
CA THR A 277 -15.49 19.03 -22.28
C THR A 277 -14.78 18.48 -23.51
N MET A 278 -15.06 17.22 -23.83
CA MET A 278 -14.52 16.57 -25.02
C MET A 278 -15.67 16.20 -25.93
N SER A 279 -15.50 16.47 -27.22
CA SER A 279 -16.45 16.08 -28.26
C SER A 279 -15.72 15.19 -29.26
N ASP A 280 -15.99 13.90 -29.19
CA ASP A 280 -15.39 12.85 -30.01
C ASP A 280 -16.37 12.32 -31.06
N VAL A 281 -15.81 11.71 -32.09
CA VAL A 281 -16.54 10.88 -33.05
C VAL A 281 -16.02 9.46 -32.89
N TRP A 282 -16.90 8.57 -32.45
CA TRP A 282 -16.61 7.15 -32.29
C TRP A 282 -17.27 6.36 -33.41
N GLU A 283 -16.58 5.37 -33.93
CA GLU A 283 -17.18 4.38 -34.81
C GLU A 283 -17.45 3.11 -34.00
N ILE A 284 -18.72 2.72 -33.91
CA ILE A 284 -19.17 1.58 -33.10
C ILE A 284 -19.78 0.52 -34.02
N ARG A 285 -19.34 -0.73 -33.85
CA ARG A 285 -19.98 -1.91 -34.45
C ARG A 285 -20.80 -2.61 -33.38
N SER A 286 -22.12 -2.68 -33.59
CA SER A 286 -22.96 -3.51 -32.75
C SER A 286 -23.03 -4.95 -33.29
N SER A 287 -23.43 -5.91 -32.45
CA SER A 287 -23.63 -7.31 -32.86
C SER A 287 -24.67 -7.49 -33.97
N THR A 288 -25.55 -6.51 -34.17
CA THR A 288 -26.67 -6.58 -35.11
C THR A 288 -26.59 -5.56 -36.26
N SER A 289 -25.56 -4.70 -36.30
CA SER A 289 -25.50 -3.58 -37.25
C SER A 289 -24.16 -3.44 -37.95
N ARG A 290 -24.18 -2.71 -39.08
CA ARG A 290 -22.96 -2.15 -39.68
C ARG A 290 -22.31 -1.14 -38.72
N LYS A 291 -21.06 -0.80 -38.99
CA LYS A 291 -20.35 0.27 -38.26
C LYS A 291 -21.10 1.59 -38.42
N VAL A 292 -21.42 2.24 -37.31
CA VAL A 292 -22.11 3.53 -37.27
C VAL A 292 -21.23 4.54 -36.53
N LYS A 293 -21.22 5.78 -37.02
CA LYS A 293 -20.49 6.88 -36.40
C LYS A 293 -21.39 7.59 -35.41
N TYR A 294 -20.94 7.71 -34.18
CA TYR A 294 -21.63 8.41 -33.10
C TYR A 294 -20.83 9.63 -32.68
N LYS A 295 -21.53 10.72 -32.38
CA LYS A 295 -20.97 11.84 -31.63
C LYS A 295 -21.01 11.50 -30.15
N VAL A 296 -19.85 11.60 -29.51
CA VAL A 296 -19.67 11.27 -28.10
C VAL A 296 -19.20 12.51 -27.37
N GLU A 297 -19.91 12.89 -26.32
CA GLU A 297 -19.56 14.03 -25.49
C GLU A 297 -19.21 13.56 -24.08
N PHE A 298 -18.06 14.03 -23.59
CA PHE A 298 -17.63 13.87 -22.22
C PHE A 298 -17.65 15.23 -21.51
N VAL A 299 -18.16 15.25 -20.29
CA VAL A 299 -17.84 16.29 -19.31
C VAL A 299 -17.01 15.61 -18.24
N MET A 300 -15.76 16.07 -18.09
CA MET A 300 -14.84 15.57 -17.08
C MET A 300 -14.67 16.60 -15.98
N THR A 301 -14.60 16.11 -14.74
CA THR A 301 -14.30 16.95 -13.57
C THR A 301 -12.90 16.64 -13.07
N LYS A 302 -12.21 17.70 -12.63
CA LYS A 302 -10.87 17.57 -12.05
C LYS A 302 -10.98 16.95 -10.66
N GLN A 303 -10.10 16.01 -10.38
CA GLN A 303 -9.87 15.42 -9.05
C GLN A 303 -8.49 15.82 -8.56
N GLN A 304 -8.22 15.63 -7.27
CA GLN A 304 -6.93 16.01 -6.68
C GLN A 304 -5.73 15.41 -7.44
N ASN A 305 -5.86 14.18 -7.96
CA ASN A 305 -4.79 13.46 -8.66
C ASN A 305 -5.17 12.97 -10.08
N GLY A 306 -6.18 13.58 -10.73
CA GLY A 306 -6.45 13.36 -12.15
C GLY A 306 -7.88 13.70 -12.57
N TRP A 307 -8.50 12.90 -13.45
CA TRP A 307 -9.77 13.26 -14.09
C TRP A 307 -10.78 12.10 -14.07
N LYS A 308 -12.06 12.45 -13.96
CA LYS A 308 -13.18 11.52 -13.99
C LYS A 308 -14.26 12.01 -14.93
N ILE A 309 -14.95 11.08 -15.59
CA ILE A 309 -16.12 11.37 -16.41
C ILE A 309 -17.31 11.62 -15.49
N ASP A 310 -17.81 12.85 -15.50
CA ASP A 310 -19.02 13.25 -14.77
C ASP A 310 -20.29 13.18 -15.62
N GLU A 311 -20.15 13.41 -16.93
CA GLU A 311 -21.22 13.19 -17.91
C GLU A 311 -20.68 12.52 -19.17
N PHE A 312 -21.45 11.58 -19.72
CA PHE A 312 -21.23 10.95 -21.00
C PHE A 312 -22.54 10.95 -21.78
N ARG A 313 -22.47 11.39 -23.04
CA ARG A 313 -23.60 11.39 -23.98
C ARG A 313 -23.13 10.79 -25.29
N ILE A 314 -23.97 9.93 -25.87
CA ILE A 314 -23.70 9.34 -27.18
C ILE A 314 -24.93 9.53 -28.06
N ASN A 315 -24.74 10.24 -29.16
CA ASN A 315 -25.80 10.62 -30.10
C ASN A 315 -25.42 10.13 -31.50
N ASN A 316 -26.43 9.63 -32.22
CA ASN A 316 -26.31 9.31 -33.65
C ASN A 316 -26.43 10.60 -34.48
#